data_AF-A0A1Y1KVC2-F1
#
_entry.id   AF-A0A1Y1KVC2-F1
#
_cell.length_a   1.000
_cell.length_b   1.000
_cell.length_c   1.000
_cell.angle_alpha   90.00
_cell.angle_beta   90.00
_cell.angle_gamma   90.00
#
_symmetry.space_group_name_H-M   'P 1'
#
loop_
_entity.id
_entity.type
_entity.pdbx_description
1 polymer ?
#
loop_
_entity_poly.entity_id
_entity_poly.type
_entity_poly.pdbx_seq_one_letter_code
_entity_poly.pdbx_strand_id
1 'polypeptide(L)'
;MLSILRQPTRDSQVFTAICNAITYATVLEQLLMSAIKQDSPELETRRKDLLRQREELQEKQYNLQNRLLEDLANASGDILQNKNLMVSLNETKASSSAIATALVESEGLHRKLQEEYDVYKEIASFASALYFAIDEFANANVLYSLSVPAFIRLFLKSLPQLKVSSYCQQFG
;
A
#
# COMPACT_ATOMS: atom_id res chain seq x y z
N MET A 1 -12.66 19.80 8.44
CA MET A 1 -13.36 19.52 9.71
C MET A 1 -14.56 18.66 9.35
N LEU A 2 -14.45 17.33 9.51
CA LEU A 2 -15.45 16.35 9.05
C LEU A 2 -16.75 16.50 9.85
N SER A 3 -17.83 16.88 9.17
CA SER A 3 -19.16 17.09 9.71
C SER A 3 -19.80 15.75 10.10
N ILE A 4 -19.70 15.37 11.36
CA ILE A 4 -20.49 14.28 11.96
C ILE A 4 -21.83 14.87 12.41
N LEU A 5 -22.71 15.29 11.49
CA LEU A 5 -24.07 15.68 11.86
C LEU A 5 -25.07 15.31 10.76
N ARG A 6 -26.02 14.45 11.16
CA ARG A 6 -27.43 14.33 10.74
C ARG A 6 -27.72 14.65 9.26
N GLN A 7 -27.99 13.59 8.49
CA GLN A 7 -28.43 13.66 7.08
C GLN A 7 -29.57 14.69 6.88
N PRO A 8 -29.42 15.68 5.97
CA PRO A 8 -30.52 16.55 5.60
C PRO A 8 -31.45 15.85 4.60
N THR A 9 -32.73 16.22 4.64
CA THR A 9 -33.81 15.72 3.79
C THR A 9 -33.48 15.91 2.30
N ARG A 10 -33.79 14.88 1.49
CA ARG A 10 -33.56 14.84 0.04
C ARG A 10 -34.44 15.85 -0.71
N ASP A 11 -33.95 17.07 -0.84
CA ASP A 11 -34.43 18.00 -1.85
C ASP A 11 -33.61 17.86 -3.14
N SER A 12 -34.32 17.88 -4.27
CA SER A 12 -33.82 17.63 -5.62
C SER A 12 -32.84 18.70 -6.10
N GLN A 13 -31.59 18.61 -5.65
CA GLN A 13 -30.42 19.10 -6.35
C GLN A 13 -29.41 17.95 -6.36
N VAL A 14 -28.83 17.65 -7.52
CA VAL A 14 -27.91 16.51 -7.70
C VAL A 14 -26.59 16.83 -7.00
N PHE A 15 -26.60 16.79 -5.67
CA PHE A 15 -25.39 16.87 -4.87
C PHE A 15 -24.78 15.47 -4.89
N THR A 16 -23.64 15.33 -5.57
CA THR A 16 -22.83 14.10 -5.49
C THR A 16 -22.32 13.98 -4.06
N ALA A 17 -23.09 13.31 -3.21
CA ALA A 17 -22.67 12.98 -1.86
C ALA A 17 -21.56 11.94 -1.94
N ILE A 18 -20.33 12.33 -1.60
CA ILE A 18 -19.22 11.40 -1.43
C ILE A 18 -19.41 10.72 -0.07
N CYS A 19 -19.80 9.45 -0.08
CA CYS A 19 -19.94 8.65 1.13
C CYS A 19 -18.57 8.09 1.55
N ASN A 20 -17.93 8.71 2.56
CA ASN A 20 -16.75 8.16 3.22
C ASN A 20 -17.16 7.11 4.27
N ALA A 21 -17.76 6.01 3.81
CA ALA A 21 -18.20 4.94 4.71
C ALA A 21 -17.01 4.22 5.35
N ILE A 22 -17.07 4.00 6.66
CA ILE A 22 -16.08 3.21 7.39
C ILE A 22 -16.35 1.74 7.06
N THR A 23 -15.44 1.12 6.32
CA THR A 23 -15.54 -0.29 5.91
C THR A 23 -14.57 -1.15 6.73
N TYR A 24 -14.90 -2.43 6.92
CA TYR A 24 -14.01 -3.41 7.59
C TYR A 24 -12.57 -3.36 7.05
N ALA A 25 -12.42 -3.42 5.73
CA ALA A 25 -11.11 -3.35 5.08
C ALA A 25 -10.35 -2.06 5.43
N THR A 26 -11.04 -0.91 5.48
CA THR A 26 -10.43 0.38 5.80
C THR A 26 -9.92 0.43 7.23
N VAL A 27 -10.69 -0.09 8.20
CA VAL A 27 -10.28 -0.10 9.61
C VAL A 27 -9.12 -1.07 9.82
N LEU A 28 -9.17 -2.25 9.21
CA LEU A 28 -8.08 -3.23 9.25
C LEU A 28 -6.78 -2.63 8.71
N GLU A 29 -6.82 -1.99 7.54
CA GLU A 29 -5.64 -1.36 6.93
C GLU A 29 -5.08 -0.24 7.80
N GLN A 30 -5.94 0.61 8.38
CA GLN A 30 -5.52 1.66 9.30
C GLN A 30 -4.85 1.10 10.56
N LEU A 31 -5.38 0.02 11.13
CA LEU A 31 -4.80 -0.64 12.31
C LEU A 31 -3.44 -1.25 11.97
N LEU A 32 -3.34 -1.95 10.84
CA LEU A 32 -2.11 -2.57 10.35
C LEU A 32 -1.00 -1.53 10.14
N MET A 33 -1.31 -0.47 9.38
CA MET A 33 -0.36 0.62 9.13
C MET A 33 0.08 1.31 10.43
N SER A 34 -0.85 1.53 11.36
CA SER A 34 -0.54 2.18 12.63
C SER A 34 0.33 1.31 13.53
N ALA A 35 0.05 0.00 13.59
CA ALA A 35 0.86 -0.97 14.34
C ALA A 35 2.30 -1.00 13.83
N ILE A 36 2.47 -1.15 12.53
CA ILE A 36 3.81 -1.25 11.90
C ILE A 36 4.58 0.05 12.09
N LYS A 37 3.93 1.20 11.95
CA LYS A 37 4.56 2.50 12.17
C LYS A 37 5.09 2.67 13.60
N GLN A 38 4.40 2.11 14.59
CA GLN A 38 4.85 2.18 15.99
C GLN A 38 5.92 1.15 16.31
N ASP A 39 5.73 -0.10 15.87
CA ASP A 39 6.57 -1.22 16.29
C ASP A 39 7.82 -1.42 15.42
N SER A 40 7.75 -1.07 14.14
CA SER A 40 8.81 -1.34 13.16
C SER A 40 8.86 -0.23 12.10
N PRO A 41 9.28 1.00 12.46
CA PRO A 41 9.35 2.12 11.53
C PRO A 41 10.34 1.88 10.38
N GLU A 42 11.36 1.05 10.60
CA GLU A 42 12.32 0.63 9.58
C GLU A 42 11.64 -0.17 8.45
N LEU A 43 10.65 -1.01 8.80
CA LEU A 43 9.88 -1.82 7.85
C LEU A 43 9.09 -0.93 6.87
N GLU A 44 8.44 0.11 7.39
CA GLU A 44 7.70 1.08 6.58
C GLU A 44 8.65 1.94 5.72
N THR A 45 9.84 2.25 6.23
CA THR A 45 10.87 2.97 5.45
C THR A 45 11.32 2.12 4.26
N ARG A 46 11.66 0.85 4.51
CA ARG A 46 12.05 -0.10 3.48
C ARG A 46 10.95 -0.29 2.43
N ARG A 47 9.68 -0.35 2.84
CA ARG A 47 8.54 -0.41 1.91
C ARG A 47 8.51 0.79 0.98
N LYS A 48 8.63 2.00 1.54
CA LYS A 48 8.61 3.26 0.78
C LYS A 48 9.78 3.35 -0.19
N ASP A 49 10.97 2.95 0.24
CA ASP A 49 12.16 2.99 -0.61
C ASP A 49 12.06 1.98 -1.75
N LEU A 50 11.57 0.77 -1.48
CA LEU A 50 11.33 -0.24 -2.51
C LEU A 50 10.26 0.21 -3.52
N LEU A 51 9.17 0.83 -3.02
CA LEU A 51 8.13 1.39 -3.90
C LEU A 51 8.70 2.47 -4.82
N ARG A 52 9.47 3.40 -4.27
CA ARG A 52 10.14 4.46 -5.04
C ARG A 52 11.07 3.88 -6.10
N GLN A 53 11.92 2.92 -5.72
CA GLN A 53 12.82 2.26 -6.67
C GLN A 53 12.06 1.58 -7.80
N ARG A 54 10.95 0.90 -7.50
CA ARG A 54 10.10 0.26 -8.51
C ARG A 54 9.49 1.30 -9.46
N GLU A 55 8.98 2.41 -8.93
CA GLU A 55 8.42 3.51 -9.73
C GLU A 55 9.47 4.11 -10.66
N GLU A 56 10.68 4.39 -10.16
CA GLU A 56 11.80 4.88 -10.97
C GLU A 56 12.20 3.88 -12.08
N LEU A 57 12.19 2.58 -11.78
CA LEU A 57 12.48 1.54 -12.78
C LEU A 57 11.39 1.46 -13.86
N GLN A 58 10.12 1.55 -13.46
CA GLN A 58 8.99 1.57 -14.39
C GLN A 58 9.01 2.81 -15.28
N GLU A 59 9.34 3.98 -14.72
CA GLU A 59 9.52 5.21 -15.49
C GLU A 59 10.66 5.08 -16.50
N LYS A 60 11.82 4.55 -16.07
CA LYS A 60 12.95 4.28 -16.97
C LYS A 60 12.57 3.32 -18.09
N GLN A 61 11.80 2.28 -17.78
CA GLN A 61 11.32 1.31 -18.77
C GLN A 61 10.42 1.99 -19.81
N TYR A 62 9.47 2.81 -19.37
CA TYR A 62 8.58 3.57 -20.24
C TYR A 62 9.36 4.53 -21.16
N ASN A 63 10.32 5.26 -20.59
CA ASN A 63 11.15 6.19 -21.35
C ASN A 63 12.03 5.49 -22.41
N LEU A 64 12.57 4.32 -22.10
CA LEU A 64 13.32 3.51 -23.06
C LEU A 64 12.42 3.01 -24.21
N GLN A 65 11.21 2.56 -23.91
CA GLN A 65 10.26 2.12 -24.95
C GLN A 65 9.88 3.28 -25.88
N ASN A 66 9.62 4.47 -25.33
CA ASN A 66 9.31 5.64 -26.15
C ASN A 66 10.49 6.07 -27.04
N ARG A 67 11.70 6.10 -26.50
CA ARG A 67 12.91 6.39 -27.29
C ARG A 67 13.10 5.38 -28.41
N LEU A 68 12.87 4.09 -28.15
CA LEU A 68 12.96 3.05 -29.17
C LEU A 68 11.92 3.27 -30.29
N LEU A 69 10.69 3.63 -29.95
CA LEU A 69 9.65 3.94 -30.94
C LEU A 69 10.00 5.19 -31.77
N GLU A 70 10.56 6.21 -31.14
CA GLU A 70 11.01 7.43 -31.80
C GLU A 70 12.19 7.17 -32.75
N ASP A 71 13.20 6.42 -32.29
CA ASP A 71 14.35 6.01 -33.08
C ASP A 71 13.92 5.21 -34.33
N LEU A 72 12.93 4.31 -34.19
CA LEU A 72 12.37 3.53 -35.29
C LEU A 72 11.53 4.39 -36.25
N ALA A 73 10.76 5.35 -35.74
CA ALA A 73 9.93 6.24 -36.56
C ALA A 73 10.78 7.23 -37.37
N ASN A 74 11.89 7.71 -36.81
CA ASN A 74 12.80 8.65 -37.46
C ASN A 74 13.81 7.97 -38.40
N ALA A 75 13.96 6.65 -38.32
CA ALA A 75 14.83 5.88 -39.20
C ALA A 75 14.30 5.89 -40.65
N SER A 76 14.94 6.65 -41.53
CA SER A 76 14.73 6.58 -42.99
C SER A 76 15.89 5.85 -43.67
N GLY A 77 15.59 4.87 -44.54
CA GLY A 77 16.57 4.05 -45.26
C GLY A 77 16.63 2.59 -44.78
N ASP A 78 17.58 1.80 -45.28
CA ASP A 78 17.80 0.42 -44.83
C ASP A 78 18.35 0.41 -43.39
N ILE A 79 17.50 0.02 -42.44
CA ILE A 79 17.77 -0.03 -41.00
C ILE A 79 19.03 -0.87 -40.71
N LEU A 80 19.29 -1.90 -41.52
CA LEU A 80 20.44 -2.79 -41.36
C LEU A 80 21.77 -2.14 -41.75
N GLN A 81 21.75 -1.07 -42.55
CA GLN A 81 22.96 -0.31 -42.93
C GLN A 81 23.28 0.82 -41.95
N ASN A 82 22.32 1.22 -41.11
CA ASN A 82 22.50 2.27 -40.12
C ASN A 82 23.16 1.72 -38.85
N LYS A 83 24.50 1.68 -38.86
CA LYS A 83 25.30 1.21 -37.72
C LYS A 83 25.01 1.95 -36.41
N ASN A 84 24.70 3.25 -36.47
CA ASN A 84 24.40 4.05 -35.26
C ASN A 84 23.07 3.64 -34.64
N LEU A 85 22.03 3.44 -35.46
CA LEU A 85 20.73 2.96 -35.01
C LEU A 85 20.81 1.55 -34.43
N MET A 86 21.60 0.66 -35.05
CA MET A 86 21.80 -0.71 -34.54
C MET A 86 22.48 -0.72 -33.17
N VAL A 87 23.45 0.18 -32.93
CA VAL A 87 24.08 0.33 -31.61
C VAL A 87 23.05 0.82 -30.57
N SER A 88 22.29 1.88 -30.87
CA SER A 88 21.23 2.40 -29.98
C SER A 88 20.19 1.33 -29.63
N LEU A 89 19.75 0.54 -30.62
CA LEU A 89 18.79 -0.55 -30.42
C LEU A 89 19.35 -1.66 -29.53
N ASN A 90 20.62 -2.05 -29.71
CA ASN A 90 21.26 -3.05 -28.87
C ASN A 90 21.44 -2.55 -27.43
N GLU A 91 21.85 -1.29 -27.24
CA GLU A 91 21.98 -0.67 -25.92
C GLU A 91 20.61 -0.57 -25.21
N THR A 92 19.57 -0.17 -25.95
CA THR A 92 18.20 -0.09 -25.43
C THR A 92 17.65 -1.46 -25.05
N LYS A 93 17.92 -2.49 -25.87
CA LYS A 93 17.56 -3.88 -25.58
C LYS A 93 18.28 -4.39 -24.32
N ALA A 94 19.58 -4.16 -24.21
CA ALA A 94 20.36 -4.55 -23.03
C ALA A 94 19.85 -3.86 -21.76
N SER A 95 19.63 -2.55 -21.83
CA SER A 95 19.10 -1.74 -20.71
C SER A 95 17.70 -2.19 -20.30
N SER A 96 16.82 -2.47 -21.26
CA SER A 96 15.46 -2.95 -20.99
C SER A 96 15.47 -4.32 -20.32
N SER A 97 16.35 -5.23 -20.76
CA SER A 97 16.53 -6.54 -20.14
C SER A 97 17.06 -6.45 -18.71
N ALA A 98 17.99 -5.52 -18.45
CA ALA A 98 18.52 -5.28 -17.12
C ALA A 98 17.42 -4.74 -16.18
N ILE A 99 16.61 -3.78 -16.64
CA ILE A 99 15.47 -3.24 -15.87
C ILE A 99 14.43 -4.32 -15.59
N ALA A 100 14.10 -5.17 -16.57
CA ALA A 100 13.16 -6.27 -16.37
C ALA A 100 13.66 -7.24 -15.27
N THR A 101 14.96 -7.54 -15.26
CA THR A 101 15.57 -8.37 -14.22
C THR A 101 15.49 -7.70 -12.84
N ALA A 102 15.82 -6.40 -12.76
CA ALA A 102 15.73 -5.64 -11.52
C ALA A 102 14.29 -5.52 -10.98
N LEU A 103 13.28 -5.43 -11.85
CA LEU A 103 11.87 -5.45 -11.46
C LEU A 103 11.47 -6.80 -10.86
N VAL A 104 11.92 -7.92 -11.43
CA VAL A 104 11.67 -9.26 -10.88
C VAL A 104 12.34 -9.43 -9.51
N GLU A 105 13.56 -8.92 -9.34
CA GLU A 105 14.24 -8.93 -8.04
C GLU A 105 13.48 -8.07 -7.01
N SER A 106 13.02 -6.89 -7.41
CA SER A 106 12.20 -6.00 -6.58
C SER A 106 10.89 -6.64 -6.15
N GLU A 107 10.22 -7.39 -7.03
CA GLU A 107 9.02 -8.18 -6.70
C GLU A 107 9.33 -9.29 -5.68
N GLY A 108 10.49 -9.95 -5.82
CA GLY A 108 10.98 -10.92 -4.84
C GLY A 108 11.17 -10.29 -3.45
N LEU A 109 11.76 -9.10 -3.38
CA LEU A 109 11.92 -8.35 -2.14
C LEU A 109 10.58 -7.85 -1.58
N HIS A 110 9.67 -7.40 -2.44
CA HIS A 110 8.33 -6.97 -2.03
C HIS A 110 7.55 -8.11 -1.40
N ARG A 111 7.64 -9.33 -1.94
CA ARG A 111 6.99 -10.51 -1.35
C ARG A 111 7.54 -10.85 0.03
N LYS A 112 8.86 -10.83 0.22
CA LYS A 112 9.47 -11.01 1.55
C LYS A 112 8.98 -9.95 2.54
N LEU A 113 8.88 -8.70 2.08
CA LEU A 113 8.34 -7.62 2.89
C LEU A 113 6.87 -7.88 3.24
N GLN A 114 6.07 -8.37 2.29
CA GLN A 114 4.67 -8.70 2.53
C GLN A 114 4.50 -9.80 3.59
N GLU A 115 5.38 -10.80 3.60
CA GLU A 115 5.40 -11.85 4.64
C GLU A 115 5.65 -11.24 6.04
N GLU A 116 6.54 -10.26 6.15
CA GLU A 116 6.77 -9.53 7.42
C GLU A 116 5.54 -8.69 7.83
N TYR A 117 4.78 -8.13 6.88
CA TYR A 117 3.52 -7.42 7.15
C TYR A 117 2.39 -8.38 7.57
N ASP A 118 2.34 -9.58 6.99
CA ASP A 118 1.28 -10.55 7.23
C ASP A 118 1.25 -11.02 8.71
N VAL A 119 2.37 -10.97 9.42
CA VAL A 119 2.43 -11.22 10.88
C VAL A 119 1.52 -10.25 11.67
N TYR A 120 1.42 -9.00 11.24
CA TYR A 120 0.57 -7.99 11.88
C TYR A 120 -0.89 -8.06 11.40
N LYS A 121 -1.15 -8.74 10.27
CA LYS A 121 -2.46 -8.80 9.62
C LYS A 121 -3.48 -9.58 10.45
N GLU A 122 -3.08 -10.68 11.07
CA GLU A 122 -3.96 -11.47 11.93
C GLU A 122 -4.45 -10.67 13.14
N ILE A 123 -3.51 -9.99 13.82
CA ILE A 123 -3.80 -9.13 14.98
C ILE A 123 -4.69 -7.95 14.56
N ALA A 124 -4.38 -7.29 13.44
CA ALA A 124 -5.19 -6.19 12.91
C ALA A 124 -6.60 -6.64 12.48
N SER A 125 -6.74 -7.84 11.92
CA SER A 125 -8.03 -8.42 11.54
C SER A 125 -8.91 -8.70 12.76
N PHE A 126 -8.32 -9.29 13.81
CA PHE A 126 -9.01 -9.49 15.09
C PHE A 126 -9.46 -8.16 15.71
N ALA A 127 -8.56 -7.18 15.78
CA ALA A 127 -8.88 -5.85 16.30
C ALA A 127 -9.97 -5.15 15.46
N SER A 128 -9.97 -5.31 14.13
CA SER A 128 -11.02 -4.78 13.28
C SER A 128 -12.37 -5.44 13.55
N ALA A 129 -12.43 -6.77 13.71
CA ALA A 129 -13.67 -7.46 14.05
C ALA A 129 -14.22 -7.00 15.41
N LEU A 130 -13.34 -6.81 16.40
CA LEU A 130 -13.72 -6.28 17.71
C LEU A 130 -14.31 -4.86 17.61
N TYR A 131 -13.74 -3.99 16.76
CA TYR A 131 -14.29 -2.66 16.54
C TYR A 131 -15.73 -2.72 16.02
N PHE A 132 -16.02 -3.55 15.02
CA PHE A 132 -17.38 -3.69 14.48
C PHE A 132 -18.34 -4.33 15.47
N ALA A 133 -17.89 -5.27 16.31
CA ALA A 133 -18.72 -5.79 17.39
C ALA A 133 -19.11 -4.67 18.38
N ILE A 134 -18.18 -3.77 18.73
CA ILE A 134 -18.47 -2.60 19.58
C ILE A 134 -19.43 -1.63 18.89
N ASP A 135 -19.26 -1.41 17.58
CA ASP A 135 -20.14 -0.56 16.78
C ASP A 135 -21.57 -1.11 16.70
N GLU A 136 -21.73 -2.45 16.64
CA GLU A 136 -23.04 -3.09 16.76
C GLU A 136 -23.71 -2.82 18.12
N PHE A 137 -22.95 -2.80 19.22
CA PHE A 137 -23.49 -2.42 20.54
C PHE A 137 -23.85 -0.93 20.62
N ALA A 138 -23.16 -0.07 19.87
CA ALA A 138 -23.49 1.36 19.82
C ALA A 138 -24.88 1.62 19.19
N ASN A 139 -25.39 0.69 18.38
CA ASN A 139 -26.78 0.75 17.88
C ASN A 139 -27.82 0.59 19.00
N ALA A 140 -27.49 -0.14 20.06
CA ALA A 140 -28.37 -0.32 21.22
C ALA A 140 -28.24 0.86 22.21
N ASN A 141 -27.03 1.38 22.43
CA ASN A 141 -26.80 2.55 23.27
C ASN A 141 -25.64 3.40 22.75
N VAL A 142 -25.94 4.67 22.45
CA VAL A 142 -25.01 5.66 21.90
C VAL A 142 -23.79 5.90 22.80
N LEU A 143 -23.88 5.62 24.11
CA LEU A 143 -22.75 5.71 25.05
C LEU A 143 -21.60 4.76 24.71
N TYR A 144 -21.85 3.68 23.97
CA TYR A 144 -20.82 2.74 23.50
C TYR A 144 -20.20 3.12 22.15
N SER A 145 -20.58 4.27 21.57
CA SER A 145 -20.00 4.74 20.32
C SER A 145 -18.53 5.13 20.50
N LEU A 146 -17.64 4.43 19.78
CA LEU A 146 -16.22 4.68 19.79
C LEU A 146 -15.75 5.13 18.40
N SER A 147 -15.02 6.24 18.34
CA SER A 147 -14.42 6.67 17.07
C SER A 147 -13.23 5.79 16.69
N VAL A 148 -13.05 5.53 15.38
CA VAL A 148 -11.90 4.77 14.86
C VAL A 148 -10.56 5.29 15.39
N PRO A 149 -10.27 6.62 15.43
CA PRO A 149 -9.00 7.11 15.98
C PRO A 149 -8.83 6.82 17.47
N ALA A 150 -9.92 6.79 18.25
CA ALA A 150 -9.86 6.43 19.67
C ALA A 150 -9.58 4.94 19.84
N PHE A 151 -10.24 4.09 19.04
CA PHE A 151 -9.97 2.66 19.01
C PHE A 151 -8.52 2.34 18.63
N ILE A 152 -7.99 2.96 17.56
CA ILE A 152 -6.59 2.78 17.14
C ILE A 152 -5.63 3.16 18.29
N ARG A 153 -5.86 4.27 19.00
CA ARG A 153 -5.02 4.63 20.15
C ARG A 153 -5.05 3.60 21.28
N LEU A 154 -6.21 3.00 21.56
CA LEU A 154 -6.34 1.95 22.57
C LEU A 154 -5.61 0.68 22.12
N PHE A 155 -5.81 0.28 20.87
CA PHE A 155 -5.12 -0.84 20.24
C PHE A 155 -3.59 -0.69 20.32
N LEU A 156 -3.07 0.46 19.89
CA LEU A 156 -1.63 0.76 19.93
C LEU A 156 -1.03 0.74 21.35
N LYS A 157 -1.81 1.12 22.38
CA LYS A 157 -1.38 1.00 23.78
C LYS A 157 -1.31 -0.45 24.25
N SER A 158 -2.17 -1.33 23.72
CA SER A 158 -2.20 -2.75 24.07
C SER A 158 -1.18 -3.60 23.31
N LEU A 159 -0.71 -3.13 22.15
CA LEU A 159 0.18 -3.86 21.24
C LEU A 159 1.49 -4.36 21.90
N PRO A 160 2.20 -3.57 22.74
CA PRO A 160 3.40 -4.06 23.42
C PRO A 160 3.12 -5.21 24.41
N GLN A 161 1.95 -5.21 25.05
CA GLN A 161 1.56 -6.23 26.03
C GLN A 161 1.26 -7.57 25.36
N LEU A 162 0.73 -7.53 24.13
CA LEU A 162 0.45 -8.72 23.33
C LEU A 162 1.73 -9.44 22.91
N LYS A 163 2.80 -8.71 22.58
CA LYS A 163 4.09 -9.31 22.25
C LYS A 163 4.74 -10.01 23.44
N VAL A 164 4.62 -9.46 24.66
CA VAL A 164 5.17 -10.06 25.88
C VAL A 164 4.50 -11.40 26.21
N SER A 165 3.19 -11.53 25.95
CA SER A 165 2.44 -12.78 26.17
C SER A 165 2.98 -13.95 25.34
N SER A 166 3.38 -13.69 24.10
CA SER A 166 3.95 -14.70 23.18
C SER A 166 5.32 -15.23 23.63
N TYR A 167 6.09 -14.44 24.39
CA TYR A 167 7.37 -14.88 24.98
C TYR A 167 7.17 -15.63 26.31
N CYS A 168 6.12 -15.33 27.06
CA CYS A 168 5.82 -16.03 28.32
C CYS A 168 5.25 -17.45 28.13
N GLN A 169 4.75 -17.81 26.94
CA GLN A 169 4.29 -19.18 26.64
C GLN A 169 5.42 -20.12 26.14
N GLN A 170 6.64 -19.62 25.92
CA GLN A 170 7.79 -20.47 25.56
C GLN A 170 8.61 -20.96 26.79
N PHE A 171 8.23 -20.57 28.00
CA PHE A 171 8.87 -21.02 29.25
C PHE A 171 7.81 -21.38 30.32
N GLY A 172 6.85 -22.22 29.96
CA GLY A 172 5.87 -22.82 30.87
C GLY A 172 5.77 -24.32 30.65
#